data_AF-A0A061NTT8-F1
#
_entry.id   AF-A0A061NTT8-F1
#
_cell.length_a   1.000
_cell.length_b   1.000
_cell.length_c   1.000
_cell.angle_alpha   90.00
_cell.angle_beta   90.00
_cell.angle_gamma   90.00
#
_symmetry.space_group_name_H-M   'P 1'
#
loop_
_entity.id
_entity.type
_entity.pdbx_description
1 polymer ?
#
loop_
_entity_poly.entity_id
_entity_poly.type
_entity_poly.pdbx_seq_one_letter_code
_entity_poly.pdbx_strand_id
1 'polypeptide(L)'
;MDQRFVTEVVYGTIKRLNTIDYLLNGVMKNKVHKSDQRIQVILRMAVYQMFYLDRIPERAAIHEAVELSKQWGRVGLKGLINGVLRSLSRQGLPDFSSITPSSKRIAIETSHPEWLVNRWINAYGEEETMRLCATNSERGKTTIRVNLRVTTVEAVQTELLEEGIETVKGELATESLIVTKGVVTKSAAFKEGRLSIQDESSMLVARALNPKPSMKMLDTCAAPGGKTMHAAELMNDEARLLPMMCMLIKSV
;
A
#
# COMPACT_ATOMS: atom_id res chain seq x y z
N MET A 1 19.73 -10.02 -2.83
CA MET A 1 18.50 -10.00 -2.02
C MET A 1 17.35 -9.66 -2.94
N ASP A 2 16.29 -10.48 -2.98
CA ASP A 2 15.12 -10.21 -3.82
C ASP A 2 14.33 -9.02 -3.23
N GLN A 3 14.53 -7.83 -3.81
CA GLN A 3 13.90 -6.59 -3.34
C GLN A 3 12.37 -6.66 -3.40
N ARG A 4 11.80 -7.41 -4.34
CA ARG A 4 10.35 -7.54 -4.48
C ARG A 4 9.78 -8.36 -3.33
N PHE A 5 10.43 -9.47 -2.99
CA PHE A 5 10.03 -10.30 -1.85
C PHE A 5 10.10 -9.52 -0.53
N VAL A 6 11.20 -8.79 -0.30
CA VAL A 6 11.35 -7.98 0.92
C VAL A 6 10.28 -6.90 1.02
N THR A 7 10.01 -6.22 -0.10
CA THR A 7 8.95 -5.20 -0.17
C THR A 7 7.59 -5.79 0.18
N GLU A 8 7.26 -6.96 -0.39
CA GLU A 8 6.01 -7.67 -0.12
C GLU A 8 5.88 -8.04 1.37
N VAL A 9 6.92 -8.64 1.96
CA VAL A 9 6.88 -9.04 3.37
C VAL A 9 6.75 -7.82 4.28
N VAL A 10 7.48 -6.73 4.03
CA VAL A 10 7.42 -5.52 4.86
C VAL A 10 6.06 -4.85 4.78
N TYR A 11 5.61 -4.49 3.57
CA TYR A 11 4.34 -3.78 3.40
C TYR A 11 3.14 -4.67 3.74
N GLY A 12 3.21 -5.95 3.39
CA GLY A 12 2.18 -6.93 3.72
C GLY A 12 2.03 -7.14 5.22
N THR A 13 3.14 -7.26 5.95
CA THR A 13 3.12 -7.37 7.42
C THR A 13 2.51 -6.13 8.07
N ILE A 14 2.89 -4.92 7.61
CA ILE A 14 2.33 -3.66 8.12
C ILE A 14 0.83 -3.56 7.80
N LYS A 15 0.44 -3.90 6.57
CA LYS A 15 -0.95 -3.86 6.12
C LYS A 15 -1.85 -4.80 6.92
N ARG A 16 -1.34 -5.97 7.33
CA ARG A 16 -2.07 -6.98 8.12
C ARG A 16 -1.77 -6.92 9.63
N LEU A 17 -1.11 -5.87 10.11
CA LEU A 17 -0.56 -5.78 11.46
C LEU A 17 -1.61 -6.06 12.55
N ASN A 18 -2.81 -5.48 12.46
CA ASN A 18 -3.83 -5.63 13.49
C ASN A 18 -4.39 -7.05 13.52
N THR A 19 -4.60 -7.65 12.35
CA THR A 19 -5.03 -9.05 12.24
C THR A 19 -3.95 -9.98 12.81
N ILE A 20 -2.70 -9.78 12.40
CA ILE A 20 -1.55 -10.57 12.85
C ILE A 20 -1.38 -10.48 14.37
N ASP A 21 -1.46 -9.28 14.93
CA ASP A 21 -1.36 -9.08 16.38
C ASP A 21 -2.52 -9.75 17.12
N TYR A 22 -3.74 -9.71 16.57
CA TYR A 22 -4.87 -10.44 17.13
C TYR A 22 -4.60 -11.95 17.18
N LEU A 23 -4.11 -12.54 16.08
CA LEU A 23 -3.74 -13.97 16.03
C LEU A 23 -2.67 -14.31 17.06
N LEU A 24 -1.57 -13.54 17.09
CA LEU A 24 -0.47 -13.75 18.04
C LEU A 24 -0.96 -13.67 19.49
N ASN A 25 -1.78 -12.68 19.82
CA ASN A 25 -2.34 -12.53 21.16
C ASN A 25 -3.31 -13.65 21.56
N GLY A 26 -3.87 -14.39 20.60
CA GLY A 26 -4.71 -15.56 20.88
C GLY A 26 -3.93 -16.78 21.37
N VAL A 27 -2.64 -16.89 21.07
CA VAL A 27 -1.79 -18.04 21.45
C VAL A 27 -0.67 -17.69 22.44
N MET A 28 -0.33 -16.41 22.57
CA MET A 28 0.72 -15.95 23.47
C MET A 28 0.18 -15.65 24.88
N LYS A 29 0.91 -16.08 25.91
CA LYS A 29 0.58 -15.74 27.31
C LYS A 29 0.67 -14.23 27.60
N ASN A 30 1.73 -13.60 27.07
CA ASN A 30 1.91 -12.15 27.13
C ASN A 30 1.59 -11.54 25.77
N LYS A 31 0.92 -10.38 25.77
CA LYS A 31 0.60 -9.69 24.52
C LYS A 31 1.85 -9.40 23.69
N VAL A 32 1.76 -9.54 22.37
CA VAL A 32 2.88 -9.38 21.44
C VAL A 32 3.61 -8.03 21.64
N HIS A 33 2.88 -6.93 21.80
CA HIS A 33 3.46 -5.59 22.01
C HIS A 33 4.28 -5.44 23.29
N LYS A 34 4.11 -6.35 24.27
CA LYS A 34 4.92 -6.39 25.50
C LYS A 34 6.21 -7.21 25.34
N SER A 35 6.39 -7.86 24.20
CA SER A 35 7.60 -8.63 23.89
C SER A 35 8.70 -7.72 23.35
N ASP A 36 9.94 -8.21 23.32
CA ASP A 36 11.05 -7.48 22.68
C ASP A 36 10.73 -7.15 21.21
N GLN A 37 11.08 -5.94 20.77
CA GLN A 37 10.73 -5.43 19.43
C GLN A 37 11.17 -6.37 18.30
N ARG A 38 12.33 -7.02 18.44
CA ARG A 38 12.83 -7.96 17.42
C ARG A 38 11.96 -9.21 17.35
N ILE A 39 11.48 -9.71 18.49
CA ILE A 39 10.55 -10.85 18.55
C ILE A 39 9.24 -10.47 17.86
N GLN A 40 8.72 -9.26 18.13
CA GLN A 40 7.48 -8.79 17.50
C GLN A 40 7.62 -8.82 15.98
N VAL A 41 8.71 -8.26 15.45
CA VAL A 41 8.95 -8.19 14.00
C VAL A 41 9.09 -9.58 13.40
N ILE A 42 9.88 -10.48 14.01
CA ILE A 42 10.06 -11.86 13.52
C ILE A 42 8.72 -12.60 13.49
N LEU A 43 7.95 -12.55 14.58
CA LEU A 43 6.66 -13.22 14.66
C LEU A 43 5.68 -12.65 13.62
N ARG A 44 5.59 -11.32 13.50
CA ARG A 44 4.66 -10.67 12.57
C ARG A 44 4.98 -11.02 11.11
N MET A 45 6.26 -10.95 10.72
CA MET A 45 6.67 -11.35 9.36
C MET A 45 6.43 -12.83 9.09
N ALA A 46 6.68 -13.70 10.07
CA ALA A 46 6.46 -15.14 9.92
C ALA A 46 4.97 -15.47 9.76
N VAL A 47 4.10 -14.88 10.59
CA VAL A 47 2.65 -15.04 10.50
C VAL A 47 2.11 -14.50 9.17
N TYR A 48 2.64 -13.35 8.69
CA TYR A 48 2.26 -12.83 7.39
C TYR A 48 2.59 -13.83 6.26
N GLN A 49 3.82 -14.34 6.24
CA GLN A 49 4.25 -15.33 5.25
C GLN A 49 3.45 -16.63 5.31
N MET A 50 3.08 -17.10 6.51
CA MET A 50 2.32 -18.34 6.70
C MET A 50 0.90 -18.26 6.17
N PHE A 51 0.20 -17.13 6.37
CA PHE A 51 -1.24 -17.04 6.09
C PHE A 51 -1.61 -16.22 4.86
N TYR A 52 -0.69 -15.41 4.33
CA TYR A 52 -1.01 -14.47 3.25
C TYR A 52 -0.11 -14.60 2.02
N LEU A 53 0.90 -15.50 2.03
CA LEU A 53 1.74 -15.77 0.87
C LEU A 53 1.60 -17.23 0.41
N ASP A 54 0.90 -17.45 -0.71
CA ASP A 54 0.66 -18.78 -1.27
C ASP A 54 1.93 -19.56 -1.63
N ARG A 55 3.02 -18.84 -1.94
CA ARG A 55 4.27 -19.42 -2.47
C ARG A 55 5.25 -19.85 -1.40
N ILE A 56 4.98 -19.57 -0.12
CA ILE A 56 5.91 -19.86 0.98
C ILE A 56 5.36 -21.01 1.82
N PRO A 57 5.99 -22.20 1.79
CA PRO A 57 5.59 -23.30 2.66
C PRO A 57 5.69 -22.88 4.14
N GLU A 58 4.65 -23.16 4.94
CA GLU A 58 4.62 -22.79 6.37
C GLU A 58 5.87 -23.25 7.13
N ARG A 59 6.36 -24.46 6.83
CA ARG A 59 7.57 -25.02 7.46
C ARG A 59 8.82 -24.17 7.17
N ALA A 60 8.92 -23.59 5.97
CA ALA A 60 10.03 -22.72 5.59
C ALA A 60 9.96 -21.39 6.34
N ALA A 61 8.78 -20.76 6.41
CA ALA A 61 8.56 -19.52 7.15
C ALA A 61 8.90 -19.69 8.66
N ILE A 62 8.49 -20.81 9.26
CA ILE A 62 8.81 -21.12 10.67
C ILE A 62 10.32 -21.33 10.86
N HIS A 63 10.95 -22.09 9.97
CA HIS A 63 12.38 -22.35 10.03
C HIS A 63 13.19 -21.03 9.94
N GLU A 64 12.88 -20.18 8.96
CA GLU A 64 13.56 -18.90 8.78
C GLU A 64 13.36 -17.97 9.99
N ALA A 65 12.15 -17.88 10.53
CA ALA A 65 11.88 -17.12 11.75
C ALA A 65 12.72 -17.62 12.96
N VAL A 66 12.88 -18.93 13.08
CA VAL A 66 13.73 -19.55 14.10
C VAL A 66 15.20 -19.21 13.88
N GLU A 67 15.71 -19.28 12.65
CA GLU A 67 17.11 -18.91 12.36
C GLU A 67 17.37 -17.42 12.61
N LEU A 68 16.46 -16.53 12.21
CA LEU A 68 16.53 -15.09 12.51
C LEU A 68 16.60 -14.84 14.03
N SER A 69 15.85 -15.62 14.81
CA SER A 69 15.88 -15.50 16.27
C SER A 69 17.22 -15.90 16.90
N LYS A 70 17.99 -16.80 16.26
CA LYS A 70 19.33 -17.17 16.74
C LYS A 70 20.34 -16.07 16.45
N GLN A 71 20.21 -15.43 15.29
CA GLN A 71 21.13 -14.37 14.88
C GLN A 71 20.90 -13.10 15.70
N TRP A 72 19.63 -12.70 15.89
CA TRP A 72 19.29 -11.36 16.40
C TRP A 72 18.60 -11.37 17.77
N GLY A 73 18.26 -12.55 18.29
CA GLY A 73 17.61 -12.74 19.57
C GLY A 73 18.56 -13.15 20.70
N ARG A 74 18.00 -13.27 21.91
CA ARG A 74 18.66 -13.82 23.09
C ARG A 74 18.55 -15.34 23.12
N VAL A 75 19.47 -15.99 23.83
CA VAL A 75 19.41 -17.43 24.12
C VAL A 75 18.05 -17.77 24.75
N GLY A 76 17.35 -18.77 24.21
CA GLY A 76 16.03 -19.22 24.68
C GLY A 76 14.81 -18.76 23.85
N LEU A 77 14.95 -17.76 22.97
CA LEU A 77 13.83 -17.24 22.17
C LEU A 77 13.37 -18.15 21.04
N LYS A 78 14.26 -19.03 20.54
CA LYS A 78 13.95 -20.05 19.53
C LYS A 78 12.75 -20.92 19.92
N GLY A 79 12.72 -21.37 21.17
CA GLY A 79 11.65 -22.25 21.67
C GLY A 79 10.30 -21.54 21.67
N LEU A 80 10.27 -20.28 22.10
CA LEU A 80 9.09 -19.43 22.09
C LEU A 80 8.56 -19.21 20.66
N ILE A 81 9.42 -18.76 19.74
CA ILE A 81 9.01 -18.45 18.36
C ILE A 81 8.48 -19.70 17.66
N ASN A 82 9.22 -20.82 17.75
CA ASN A 82 8.77 -22.08 17.17
C ASN A 82 7.44 -22.55 17.79
N GLY A 83 7.29 -22.45 19.12
CA GLY A 83 6.07 -22.85 19.80
C GLY A 83 4.84 -22.03 19.40
N VAL A 84 5.00 -20.70 19.34
CA VAL A 84 3.93 -19.77 18.93
C VAL A 84 3.50 -20.03 17.49
N LEU A 85 4.44 -20.07 16.54
CA LEU A 85 4.12 -20.27 15.13
C LEU A 85 3.53 -21.66 14.85
N ARG A 86 4.02 -22.71 15.53
CA ARG A 86 3.42 -24.05 15.46
C ARG A 86 2.01 -24.09 16.05
N SER A 87 1.75 -23.32 17.11
CA SER A 87 0.39 -23.20 17.66
C SER A 87 -0.56 -22.57 16.66
N LEU A 88 -0.14 -21.48 16.00
CA LEU A 88 -0.93 -20.80 14.96
C LEU A 88 -1.15 -21.68 13.74
N SER A 89 -0.11 -22.35 13.22
CA SER A 89 -0.21 -23.28 12.09
C SER A 89 -1.27 -24.38 12.34
N ARG A 90 -1.39 -24.87 13.59
CA ARG A 90 -2.43 -25.85 13.95
C ARG A 90 -3.83 -25.27 14.08
N GLN A 91 -3.96 -24.02 14.55
CA GLN A 91 -5.26 -23.37 14.76
C GLN A 91 -5.83 -22.78 13.46
N GLY A 92 -4.98 -22.35 12.54
CA GLY A 92 -5.38 -21.63 11.34
C GLY A 92 -5.89 -20.21 11.63
N LEU A 93 -6.54 -19.61 10.63
CA LEU A 93 -7.28 -18.37 10.82
C LEU A 93 -8.59 -18.66 11.57
N PRO A 94 -8.93 -17.86 12.59
CA PRO A 94 -10.18 -18.03 13.32
C PRO A 94 -11.37 -17.59 12.46
N ASP A 95 -12.55 -18.05 12.81
CA ASP A 95 -13.79 -17.45 12.32
C ASP A 95 -14.01 -16.09 13.00
N PHE A 96 -13.80 -15.02 12.24
CA PHE A 96 -14.00 -13.65 12.72
C PHE A 96 -15.47 -13.30 12.96
N SER A 97 -16.44 -14.08 12.46
CA SER A 97 -17.88 -13.82 12.60
C SER A 97 -18.34 -13.74 14.06
N SER A 98 -17.64 -14.44 14.96
CA SER A 98 -17.93 -14.48 16.39
C SER A 98 -17.54 -13.20 17.16
N ILE A 99 -16.76 -12.31 16.54
CA ILE A 99 -16.27 -11.09 17.19
C ILE A 99 -17.38 -10.04 17.24
N THR A 100 -17.63 -9.52 18.44
CA THR A 100 -18.58 -8.41 18.67
C THR A 100 -17.90 -7.25 19.40
N PRO A 101 -18.33 -5.99 19.17
CA PRO A 101 -19.30 -5.55 18.15
C PRO A 101 -18.76 -5.68 16.72
N SER A 102 -19.61 -5.48 15.71
CA SER A 102 -19.23 -5.63 14.29
C SER A 102 -18.08 -4.72 13.87
N SER A 103 -17.95 -3.54 14.46
CA SER A 103 -16.81 -2.65 14.24
C SER A 103 -15.47 -3.27 14.63
N LYS A 104 -15.42 -3.99 15.75
CA LYS A 104 -14.23 -4.71 16.19
C LYS A 104 -13.93 -5.90 15.27
N ARG A 105 -14.97 -6.62 14.83
CA ARG A 105 -14.83 -7.70 13.83
C ARG A 105 -14.18 -7.18 12.56
N ILE A 106 -14.79 -6.18 11.92
CA ILE A 106 -14.32 -5.60 10.66
C ILE A 106 -12.90 -5.05 10.83
N ALA A 107 -12.62 -4.35 11.93
CA ALA A 107 -11.30 -3.80 12.22
C ALA A 107 -10.21 -4.87 12.30
N ILE A 108 -10.49 -5.99 12.98
CA ILE A 108 -9.53 -7.09 13.11
C ILE A 108 -9.38 -7.84 11.78
N GLU A 109 -10.47 -8.20 11.13
CA GLU A 109 -10.48 -9.01 9.91
C GLU A 109 -9.78 -8.28 8.74
N THR A 110 -10.03 -6.98 8.61
CA THR A 110 -9.48 -6.16 7.53
C THR A 110 -8.22 -5.38 7.92
N SER A 111 -7.75 -5.54 9.16
CA SER A 111 -6.57 -4.86 9.70
C SER A 111 -6.64 -3.32 9.71
N HIS A 112 -7.76 -2.78 10.18
CA HIS A 112 -7.97 -1.34 10.35
C HIS A 112 -8.05 -0.95 11.84
N PRO A 113 -7.80 0.31 12.22
CA PRO A 113 -8.08 0.79 13.56
C PRO A 113 -9.59 0.80 13.84
N GLU A 114 -10.02 0.28 14.98
CA GLU A 114 -11.44 0.17 15.34
C GLU A 114 -12.16 1.52 15.36
N TRP A 115 -11.48 2.60 15.79
CA TRP A 115 -12.06 3.95 15.77
C TRP A 115 -12.41 4.43 14.35
N LEU A 116 -11.62 4.04 13.35
CA LEU A 116 -11.82 4.44 11.96
C LEU A 116 -12.97 3.65 11.35
N VAL A 117 -13.03 2.35 11.63
CA VAL A 117 -14.14 1.49 11.25
C VAL A 117 -15.45 1.99 11.86
N ASN A 118 -15.48 2.31 13.16
CA ASN A 118 -16.65 2.91 13.80
C ASN A 118 -17.10 4.21 13.11
N ARG A 119 -16.15 5.08 12.74
CA ARG A 119 -16.44 6.32 12.01
C ARG A 119 -17.08 6.03 10.65
N TRP A 120 -16.59 5.04 9.91
CA TRP A 120 -17.15 4.67 8.62
C TRP A 120 -18.50 3.97 8.74
N ILE A 121 -18.71 3.11 9.73
CA ILE A 121 -20.03 2.50 9.99
C ILE A 121 -21.07 3.59 10.26
N ASN A 122 -20.72 4.60 11.04
CA ASN A 122 -21.62 5.72 11.32
C ASN A 122 -21.93 6.57 10.08
N ALA A 123 -21.02 6.62 9.09
CA ALA A 123 -21.17 7.44 7.89
C ALA A 123 -21.83 6.68 6.72
N TYR A 124 -21.55 5.39 6.56
CA TYR A 124 -21.86 4.59 5.37
C TYR A 124 -22.62 3.30 5.67
N GLY A 125 -22.76 2.92 6.94
CA GLY A 125 -23.32 1.63 7.35
C GLY A 125 -22.28 0.51 7.36
N GLU A 126 -22.66 -0.64 7.92
CA GLU A 126 -21.77 -1.78 8.14
C GLU A 126 -21.30 -2.44 6.84
N GLU A 127 -22.23 -2.75 5.94
CA GLU A 127 -21.94 -3.46 4.68
C GLU A 127 -20.95 -2.67 3.81
N GLU A 128 -21.21 -1.38 3.62
CA GLU A 128 -20.35 -0.51 2.81
C GLU A 128 -18.98 -0.29 3.46
N THR A 129 -18.94 -0.20 4.79
CA THR A 129 -17.66 -0.13 5.53
C THR A 129 -16.83 -1.40 5.33
N MET A 130 -17.46 -2.57 5.34
CA MET A 130 -16.77 -3.84 5.10
C MET A 130 -16.18 -3.87 3.68
N ARG A 131 -16.94 -3.45 2.66
CA ARG A 131 -16.45 -3.34 1.28
C ARG A 131 -15.27 -2.37 1.17
N LEU A 132 -15.40 -1.18 1.76
CA LEU A 132 -14.32 -0.18 1.78
C LEU A 132 -13.03 -0.73 2.41
N CYS A 133 -13.14 -1.39 3.57
CA CYS A 133 -11.99 -1.96 4.26
C CYS A 133 -11.37 -3.14 3.49
N ALA A 134 -12.20 -3.95 2.82
CA ALA A 134 -11.72 -5.01 1.94
C ALA A 134 -10.90 -4.44 0.77
N THR A 135 -11.42 -3.42 0.07
CA THR A 135 -10.71 -2.74 -1.03
C THR A 135 -9.38 -2.12 -0.56
N ASN A 136 -9.35 -1.47 0.61
CA ASN A 136 -8.12 -0.92 1.17
C ASN A 136 -7.05 -1.99 1.46
N SER A 137 -7.49 -3.22 1.70
CA SER A 137 -6.60 -4.37 1.96
C SER A 137 -6.01 -4.93 0.66
N GLU A 138 -6.61 -4.66 -0.50
CA GLU A 138 -6.11 -5.12 -1.80
C GLU A 138 -4.81 -4.40 -2.19
N ARG A 139 -4.07 -5.02 -3.13
CA ARG A 139 -2.83 -4.42 -3.64
C ARG A 139 -3.19 -3.19 -4.47
N GLY A 140 -2.60 -2.04 -4.13
CA GLY A 140 -2.79 -0.81 -4.89
C GLY A 140 -2.38 -0.99 -6.34
N LYS A 141 -3.21 -0.49 -7.25
CA LYS A 141 -2.90 -0.41 -8.68
C LYS A 141 -1.84 0.68 -8.89
N THR A 142 -0.84 0.43 -9.73
CA THR A 142 0.09 1.48 -10.14
C THR A 142 -0.50 2.22 -11.34
N THR A 143 -0.96 3.44 -11.11
CA THR A 143 -1.49 4.30 -12.17
C THR A 143 -0.44 5.30 -12.65
N ILE A 144 -0.42 5.54 -13.96
CA ILE A 144 0.42 6.55 -14.61
C ILE A 144 -0.43 7.59 -15.34
N ARG A 145 0.02 8.85 -15.31
CA ARG A 145 -0.48 9.93 -16.15
C ARG A 145 0.44 10.10 -17.36
N VAL A 146 -0.12 10.05 -18.55
CA VAL A 146 0.56 10.37 -19.82
C VAL A 146 0.54 11.88 -20.03
N ASN A 147 1.70 12.45 -20.35
CA ASN A 147 1.81 13.86 -20.69
C ASN A 147 1.31 14.09 -22.12
N LEU A 148 0.03 14.43 -22.25
CA LEU A 148 -0.63 14.63 -23.54
C LEU A 148 -0.09 15.81 -24.37
N ARG A 149 0.77 16.67 -23.79
CA ARG A 149 1.42 17.76 -24.53
C ARG A 149 2.48 17.24 -25.50
N VAL A 150 3.13 16.12 -25.17
CA VAL A 150 4.30 15.61 -25.90
C VAL A 150 4.04 14.27 -26.59
N THR A 151 3.00 13.54 -26.19
CA THR A 151 2.70 12.20 -26.72
C THR A 151 1.22 11.85 -26.55
N THR A 152 0.81 10.66 -27.01
CA THR A 152 -0.55 10.12 -26.82
C THR A 152 -0.53 8.90 -25.90
N VAL A 153 -1.69 8.57 -25.33
CA VAL A 153 -1.86 7.38 -24.48
C VAL A 153 -1.51 6.12 -25.25
N GLU A 154 -1.96 6.02 -26.50
CA GLU A 154 -1.73 4.88 -27.38
C GLU A 154 -0.24 4.69 -27.68
N ALA A 155 0.47 5.78 -27.99
CA ALA A 155 1.91 5.73 -28.27
C ALA A 155 2.71 5.26 -27.05
N VAL A 156 2.40 5.80 -25.86
CA VAL A 156 3.04 5.36 -24.60
C VAL A 156 2.71 3.91 -24.28
N GLN A 157 1.46 3.49 -24.48
CA GLN A 157 1.06 2.10 -24.25
C GLN A 157 1.83 1.12 -25.14
N THR A 158 2.05 1.46 -26.41
CA THR A 158 2.88 0.66 -27.32
C THR A 158 4.35 0.63 -26.89
N GLU A 159 4.94 1.79 -26.58
CA GLU A 159 6.34 1.89 -26.09
C GLU A 159 6.56 1.03 -24.83
N LEU A 160 5.63 1.11 -23.87
CA LEU A 160 5.70 0.31 -22.65
C LEU A 160 5.59 -1.20 -22.93
N LEU A 161 4.72 -1.60 -23.86
CA LEU A 161 4.57 -3.01 -24.22
C LEU A 161 5.84 -3.58 -24.87
N GLU A 162 6.52 -2.80 -25.71
CA GLU A 162 7.83 -3.16 -26.30
C GLU A 162 8.91 -3.37 -25.24
N GLU A 163 8.84 -2.63 -24.13
CA GLU A 163 9.69 -2.82 -22.95
C GLU A 163 9.22 -3.95 -22.00
N GLY A 164 8.16 -4.68 -22.35
CA GLY A 164 7.59 -5.77 -21.54
C GLY A 164 6.74 -5.30 -20.35
N ILE A 165 6.26 -4.07 -20.38
CA ILE A 165 5.38 -3.47 -19.37
C ILE A 165 3.96 -3.50 -19.92
N GLU A 166 3.08 -4.27 -19.28
CA GLU A 166 1.69 -4.39 -19.70
C GLU A 166 0.85 -3.34 -18.97
N THR A 167 0.02 -2.62 -19.73
CA THR A 167 -0.89 -1.61 -19.19
C THR A 167 -2.28 -1.71 -19.82
N VAL A 168 -3.30 -1.29 -19.07
CA VAL A 168 -4.67 -1.07 -19.55
C VAL A 168 -5.05 0.40 -19.38
N LYS A 169 -6.06 0.89 -20.11
CA LYS A 169 -6.59 2.24 -19.91
C LYS A 169 -7.19 2.37 -18.50
N GLY A 170 -6.98 3.52 -17.86
CA GLY A 170 -7.65 3.79 -16.59
C GLY A 170 -9.14 4.05 -16.77
N GLU A 171 -9.84 4.09 -15.64
CA GLU A 171 -11.30 4.04 -15.59
C GLU A 171 -11.93 5.44 -15.51
N LEU A 172 -11.17 6.44 -15.04
CA LEU A 172 -11.67 7.77 -14.65
C LEU A 172 -11.03 8.91 -15.45
N ALA A 173 -9.72 8.83 -15.74
CA ALA A 173 -8.99 9.91 -16.40
C ALA A 173 -8.52 9.50 -17.80
N THR A 174 -8.75 10.36 -18.80
CA THR A 174 -8.45 10.07 -20.22
C THR A 174 -6.97 9.88 -20.52
N GLU A 175 -6.11 10.52 -19.74
CA GLU A 175 -4.64 10.50 -19.82
C GLU A 175 -4.03 9.39 -18.97
N SER A 176 -4.84 8.48 -18.42
CA SER A 176 -4.37 7.47 -17.49
C SER A 176 -4.18 6.09 -18.10
N LEU A 177 -3.14 5.41 -17.62
CA LEU A 177 -2.94 3.97 -17.81
C LEU A 177 -2.72 3.31 -16.45
N ILE A 178 -3.19 2.08 -16.30
CA ILE A 178 -2.97 1.23 -15.13
C ILE A 178 -1.96 0.15 -15.52
N VAL A 179 -0.85 0.07 -14.78
CA VAL A 179 0.18 -0.93 -14.99
C VAL A 179 -0.27 -2.26 -14.39
N THR A 180 -0.44 -3.27 -15.23
CA THR A 180 -0.81 -4.64 -14.83
C THR A 180 0.42 -5.51 -14.61
N LYS A 181 1.53 -5.22 -15.30
CA LYS A 181 2.80 -5.96 -15.17
C LYS A 181 3.99 -5.08 -15.53
N GLY A 182 5.13 -5.32 -14.87
CA GLY A 182 6.39 -4.61 -15.12
C GLY A 182 6.62 -3.47 -14.14
N VAL A 183 7.70 -2.71 -14.35
CA VAL A 183 8.12 -1.60 -13.48
C VAL A 183 8.33 -0.35 -14.32
N VAL A 184 7.32 0.53 -14.33
CA VAL A 184 7.29 1.70 -15.21
C VAL A 184 8.40 2.72 -14.93
N THR A 185 8.92 2.82 -13.70
CA THR A 185 9.98 3.78 -13.37
C THR A 185 11.30 3.52 -14.10
N LYS A 186 11.45 2.35 -14.72
CA LYS A 186 12.64 1.99 -15.50
C LYS A 186 12.53 2.36 -16.97
N SER A 187 11.33 2.72 -17.46
CA SER A 187 11.10 2.94 -18.89
C SER A 187 11.70 4.22 -19.42
N ALA A 188 11.92 4.26 -20.74
CA ALA A 188 12.35 5.47 -21.43
C ALA A 188 11.31 6.59 -21.25
N ALA A 189 10.04 6.30 -21.51
CA ALA A 189 8.94 7.24 -21.32
C ALA A 189 8.88 7.89 -19.92
N PHE A 190 9.16 7.14 -18.85
CA PHE A 190 9.21 7.70 -17.50
C PHE A 190 10.41 8.65 -17.33
N LYS A 191 11.60 8.21 -17.76
CA LYS A 191 12.85 8.99 -17.62
C LYS A 191 12.83 10.27 -18.44
N GLU A 192 12.16 10.25 -19.59
CA GLU A 192 12.06 11.37 -20.53
C GLU A 192 10.85 12.28 -20.24
N GLY A 193 10.10 12.03 -19.15
CA GLY A 193 9.00 12.88 -18.73
C GLY A 193 7.75 12.82 -19.62
N ARG A 194 7.64 11.79 -20.46
CA ARG A 194 6.42 11.51 -21.25
C ARG A 194 5.28 10.97 -20.40
N LEU A 195 5.58 10.45 -19.22
CA LEU A 195 4.60 10.00 -18.25
C LEU A 195 5.09 10.26 -16.82
N SER A 196 4.17 10.23 -15.87
CA SER A 196 4.47 10.29 -14.42
C SER A 196 3.60 9.30 -13.65
N ILE A 197 4.03 8.86 -12.46
CA ILE A 197 3.19 8.05 -11.58
C ILE A 197 2.22 8.97 -10.83
N GLN A 198 0.92 8.74 -10.99
CA GLN A 198 -0.12 9.52 -10.34
C GLN A 198 -1.44 8.74 -10.33
N ASP A 199 -2.17 8.80 -9.23
CA ASP A 199 -3.52 8.22 -9.12
C ASP A 199 -4.53 8.97 -10.00
N GLU A 200 -5.50 8.24 -10.57
CA GLU A 200 -6.54 8.82 -11.43
C GLU A 200 -7.34 9.91 -10.71
N SER A 201 -7.68 9.69 -9.44
CA SER A 201 -8.40 10.67 -8.62
C SER A 201 -7.64 12.00 -8.50
N SER A 202 -6.30 11.96 -8.48
CA SER A 202 -5.47 13.16 -8.48
C SER A 202 -5.44 13.87 -9.84
N MET A 203 -5.61 13.14 -10.94
CA MET A 203 -5.71 13.74 -12.28
C MET A 203 -7.00 14.55 -12.43
N LEU A 204 -8.12 14.01 -11.91
CA LEU A 204 -9.42 14.68 -11.93
C LEU A 204 -9.40 16.05 -11.24
N VAL A 205 -8.56 16.25 -10.22
CA VAL A 205 -8.42 17.55 -9.53
C VAL A 205 -7.98 18.65 -10.50
N ALA A 206 -6.94 18.42 -11.30
CA ALA A 206 -6.45 19.42 -12.24
C ALA A 206 -7.45 19.68 -13.37
N ARG A 207 -8.17 18.63 -13.81
CA ARG A 207 -9.26 18.77 -14.78
C ARG A 207 -10.44 19.58 -14.23
N ALA A 208 -10.83 19.33 -12.99
CA ALA A 208 -11.89 20.08 -12.32
C ALA A 208 -11.50 21.56 -12.12
N LEU A 209 -10.23 21.83 -11.83
CA LEU A 209 -9.69 23.19 -11.77
C LEU A 209 -9.71 23.89 -13.14
N ASN A 210 -9.64 23.12 -14.23
CA ASN A 210 -9.74 23.57 -15.63
C ASN A 210 -8.84 24.78 -15.94
N PRO A 211 -7.54 24.71 -15.64
CA PRO A 211 -6.66 25.85 -15.80
C PRO A 211 -6.49 26.22 -17.27
N LYS A 212 -6.41 27.51 -17.55
CA LYS A 212 -6.26 28.03 -18.92
C LYS A 212 -4.87 28.60 -19.14
N PRO A 213 -4.32 28.52 -20.36
CA PRO A 213 -3.05 29.15 -20.69
C PRO A 213 -2.97 30.61 -20.21
N SER A 214 -1.78 31.07 -19.83
CA SER A 214 -1.53 32.42 -19.29
C SER A 214 -2.15 32.76 -17.92
N MET A 215 -2.88 31.86 -17.25
CA MET A 215 -3.30 32.09 -15.86
C MET A 215 -2.11 32.06 -14.88
N LYS A 216 -2.27 32.74 -13.74
CA LYS A 216 -1.38 32.60 -12.58
C LYS A 216 -2.02 31.63 -11.59
N MET A 217 -1.27 30.63 -11.15
CA MET A 217 -1.77 29.64 -10.21
C MET A 217 -0.78 29.46 -9.06
N LEU A 218 -1.33 29.39 -7.85
CA LEU A 218 -0.62 29.05 -6.62
C LEU A 218 -1.05 27.65 -6.19
N ASP A 219 -0.08 26.74 -6.10
CA ASP A 219 -0.29 25.42 -5.48
C ASP A 219 0.29 25.48 -4.06
N THR A 220 -0.58 25.53 -3.06
CA THR A 220 -0.19 25.77 -1.65
C THR A 220 0.44 24.55 -0.98
N CYS A 221 0.26 23.36 -1.55
CA CYS A 221 0.75 22.09 -1.04
C CYS A 221 1.35 21.26 -2.18
N ALA A 222 2.29 21.87 -2.90
CA ALA A 222 2.71 21.36 -4.20
C ALA A 222 3.39 19.99 -4.13
N ALA A 223 4.15 19.66 -3.08
CA ALA A 223 4.96 18.44 -3.02
C ALA A 223 4.10 17.15 -3.02
N PRO A 224 4.46 16.11 -3.81
CA PRO A 224 5.67 15.97 -4.63
C PRO A 224 5.62 16.63 -6.04
N GLY A 225 4.55 17.35 -6.40
CA GLY A 225 4.46 18.18 -7.60
C GLY A 225 3.50 17.67 -8.67
N GLY A 226 2.92 16.47 -8.48
CA GLY A 226 2.16 15.80 -9.54
C GLY A 226 0.95 16.59 -10.04
N LYS A 227 0.22 17.28 -9.15
CA LYS A 227 -0.95 18.11 -9.53
C LYS A 227 -0.52 19.43 -10.18
N THR A 228 0.51 20.06 -9.63
CA THR A 228 1.12 21.27 -10.22
C THR A 228 1.59 21.01 -11.65
N MET A 229 2.28 19.88 -11.87
CA MET A 229 2.74 19.48 -13.20
C MET A 229 1.58 19.17 -14.14
N HIS A 230 0.52 18.50 -13.65
CA HIS A 230 -0.67 18.27 -14.47
C HIS A 230 -1.34 19.59 -14.91
N ALA A 231 -1.43 20.55 -14.00
CA ALA A 231 -1.98 21.87 -14.32
C ALA A 231 -1.10 22.59 -15.37
N ALA A 232 0.23 22.46 -15.28
CA ALA A 232 1.15 22.99 -16.29
C ALA A 232 0.90 22.38 -17.68
N GLU A 233 0.76 21.05 -17.74
CA GLU A 233 0.47 20.31 -18.98
C GLU A 233 -0.84 20.78 -19.61
N LEU A 234 -1.92 20.94 -18.82
CA LEU A 234 -3.21 21.46 -19.29
C LEU A 234 -3.15 22.92 -19.76
N MET A 235 -2.16 23.68 -19.30
CA MET A 235 -1.90 25.07 -19.71
C MET A 235 -0.85 25.20 -20.82
N ASN A 236 -0.40 24.08 -21.43
CA ASN A 236 0.64 24.04 -22.45
C ASN A 236 1.98 24.69 -22.02
N ASP A 237 2.33 24.62 -20.73
CA ASP A 237 3.52 25.28 -20.16
C ASP A 237 3.56 26.83 -20.33
N GLU A 238 2.45 27.47 -20.71
CA GLU A 238 2.32 28.95 -20.81
C GLU A 238 1.97 29.60 -19.45
N ALA A 239 2.14 28.85 -18.36
CA ALA A 239 1.71 29.22 -17.03
C ALA A 239 2.81 29.94 -16.23
N ARG A 240 2.41 30.90 -15.40
CA ARG A 240 3.24 31.29 -14.25
C ARG A 240 2.76 30.54 -13.01
N LEU A 241 3.43 29.43 -12.71
CA LEU A 241 3.16 28.59 -11.54
C LEU A 241 4.00 29.04 -10.35
N LEU A 242 3.35 29.23 -9.21
CA LEU A 242 4.01 29.45 -7.92
C LEU A 242 3.78 28.21 -7.05
N PRO A 243 4.67 27.20 -7.10
CA PRO A 243 4.59 26.07 -6.18
C PRO A 243 5.04 26.52 -4.79
N MET A 244 4.20 26.32 -3.80
CA MET A 244 4.54 26.50 -2.39
C MET A 244 4.56 25.13 -1.72
N MET A 245 5.69 24.78 -1.12
CA MET A 245 5.80 23.57 -0.31
C MET A 245 5.58 23.95 1.14
N CYS A 246 4.37 23.69 1.64
CA CYS A 246 4.10 23.79 3.06
C CYS A 246 4.65 22.53 3.77
N MET A 247 5.95 22.51 4.08
CA MET A 247 6.46 21.58 5.08
C MET A 247 5.92 22.05 6.44
N LEU A 248 4.84 21.43 6.91
CA LEU A 248 4.45 21.49 8.32
C LEU A 248 5.54 20.78 9.12
N ILE A 249 6.65 21.48 9.38
CA ILE A 249 7.54 21.17 10.48
C ILE A 249 6.68 21.43 11.72
N LYS A 250 6.08 20.38 12.28
CA LYS A 250 5.65 20.45 13.67
C LYS A 250 6.93 20.66 14.48
N SER A 251 7.19 21.91 14.83
CA SER A 251 8.04 22.26 15.96
C SER A 251 7.42 21.61 17.19
N VAL A 252 7.95 20.46 17.60
CA VAL A 252 7.79 19.94 18.95
C VAL A 252 9.15 20.07 19.62
#